data_AF-A0A3B8QJD1-F1
#
_entry.id   AF-A0A3B8QJD1-F1
#
_cell.length_a   1.000
_cell.length_b   1.000
_cell.length_c   1.000
_cell.angle_alpha   90.00
_cell.angle_beta   90.00
_cell.angle_gamma   90.00
#
_symmetry.space_group_name_H-M   'P 1'
#
loop_
_entity.id
_entity.type
_entity.pdbx_description
1 polymer ?
#
loop_
_entity_poly.entity_id
_entity_poly.type
_entity_poly.pdbx_seq_one_letter_code
_entity_poly.pdbx_strand_id
1 'polypeptide(L)'
;MALKHRVPFFLILVLAGLALFLPGHEVAHSDSFTYDTGDTAWMLMSTALVLIMTPGLAFFYGGMVRKKNVISTMLQSFVSMAVITVLWGVVGFSLAFR
;
A
#
# COMPACT_ATOMS: atom_id res chain seq x y z
N MET A 1 -3.37 14.82 -28.99
CA MET A 1 -2.53 13.72 -28.45
C MET A 1 -2.45 13.68 -26.92
N ALA A 2 -2.45 14.82 -26.21
CA ALA A 2 -2.37 14.87 -24.74
C ALA A 2 -3.62 14.39 -23.97
N LEU A 3 -4.81 14.44 -24.58
CA LEU A 3 -6.07 14.05 -23.92
C LEU A 3 -6.11 12.56 -23.57
N LYS A 4 -5.63 11.68 -24.47
CA LYS A 4 -5.64 10.22 -24.29
C LYS A 4 -4.86 9.73 -23.07
N HIS A 5 -3.80 10.44 -22.66
CA HIS A 5 -3.02 10.09 -21.46
C HIS A 5 -3.62 10.59 -20.15
N ARG A 6 -4.52 11.60 -20.19
CA ARG A 6 -5.18 12.13 -18.99
C ARG A 6 -6.48 11.40 -18.66
N VAL A 7 -7.17 10.89 -19.69
CA VAL A 7 -8.37 10.05 -19.54
C VAL A 7 -8.21 8.94 -18.49
N PRO A 8 -7.15 8.10 -18.47
CA PRO A 8 -7.04 7.03 -17.47
C PRO A 8 -6.94 7.55 -16.03
N PHE A 9 -6.21 8.63 -15.77
CA PHE A 9 -6.09 9.22 -14.43
C PHE A 9 -7.41 9.81 -13.94
N PHE A 10 -8.13 10.52 -14.82
CA PHE A 10 -9.46 11.03 -14.50
C PHE A 10 -10.46 9.90 -14.25
N LEU A 11 -10.39 8.83 -15.02
CA LEU A 11 -11.27 7.67 -14.88
C LEU A 11 -11.01 6.94 -13.55
N ILE A 12 -9.75 6.74 -13.17
CA ILE A 12 -9.38 6.16 -11.86
C ILE A 12 -9.86 7.05 -10.71
N LEU A 13 -9.72 8.38 -10.81
CA LEU A 13 -10.20 9.32 -9.79
C LEU A 13 -11.71 9.28 -9.62
N VAL A 14 -12.45 9.24 -10.72
CA VAL A 14 -13.92 9.14 -10.69
C VAL A 14 -14.36 7.81 -10.09
N LEU A 15 -13.73 6.70 -10.48
CA LEU A 15 -14.01 5.38 -9.91
C LEU A 15 -13.69 5.29 -8.42
N ALA A 16 -12.52 5.80 -7.99
CA ALA A 16 -12.13 5.83 -6.59
C ALA A 16 -13.09 6.70 -5.76
N GLY A 17 -13.48 7.87 -6.30
CA GLY A 17 -14.48 8.73 -5.69
C GLY A 17 -15.84 8.03 -5.55
N LEU A 18 -16.31 7.36 -6.60
CA LEU A 18 -17.59 6.64 -6.59
C LEU A 18 -17.57 5.44 -5.63
N ALA A 19 -16.45 4.72 -5.53
CA ALA A 19 -16.29 3.60 -4.61
C ALA A 19 -16.46 4.01 -3.14
N LEU A 20 -16.08 5.25 -2.77
CA LEU A 20 -16.28 5.77 -1.40
C LEU A 20 -17.75 5.96 -1.02
N PHE A 21 -18.63 6.16 -2.00
CA PHE A 21 -20.07 6.34 -1.78
C PHE A 21 -20.83 5.03 -1.71
N LEU A 22 -20.19 3.89 -2.03
CA LEU A 22 -20.82 2.59 -1.86
C LEU A 22 -20.85 2.23 -0.37
N PRO A 23 -21.99 1.77 0.17
CA PRO A 23 -22.05 1.24 1.53
C PRO A 23 -21.16 0.01 1.62
N GLY A 24 -20.41 -0.07 2.72
CA GLY A 24 -19.61 -1.25 3.05
C GLY A 24 -20.50 -2.49 3.11
N HIS A 25 -20.08 -3.58 2.47
CA HIS A 25 -20.79 -4.84 2.62
C HIS A 25 -20.43 -5.43 3.98
N GLU A 26 -21.43 -5.69 4.82
CA GLU A 26 -21.23 -6.44 6.04
C GLU A 26 -20.78 -7.86 5.66
N VAL A 27 -19.50 -8.16 5.92
CA VAL A 27 -18.99 -9.53 5.80
C VAL A 27 -19.73 -10.35 6.84
N ALA A 28 -20.59 -11.27 6.39
CA ALA A 28 -21.37 -12.14 7.28
C ALA A 28 -20.41 -12.86 8.26
N HIS A 29 -20.47 -12.47 9.53
CA HIS A 29 -19.68 -13.10 10.58
C HIS A 29 -20.28 -14.46 10.91
N SER A 30 -19.71 -15.53 10.36
CA SER A 30 -20.01 -16.88 10.84
C SER A 30 -19.28 -17.07 12.18
N ASP A 31 -20.00 -17.12 13.29
CA ASP A 31 -19.48 -17.16 14.68
C ASP A 31 -18.52 -18.33 15.02
N SER A 32 -18.20 -19.20 14.05
CA SER A 32 -17.16 -20.23 14.16
C SER A 32 -15.90 -19.83 13.38
N PHE A 33 -15.22 -18.76 13.80
CA PHE A 33 -13.91 -18.41 13.26
C PHE A 33 -12.81 -19.20 13.99
N THR A 34 -12.50 -20.40 13.50
CA THR A 34 -11.27 -21.09 13.89
C THR A 34 -10.14 -20.58 13.00
N TYR A 35 -9.21 -19.82 13.56
CA TYR A 35 -8.01 -19.42 12.83
C TYR A 35 -7.08 -20.61 12.67
N ASP A 36 -6.76 -20.96 11.43
CA ASP A 36 -5.70 -21.93 11.15
C ASP A 36 -4.33 -21.28 11.43
N THR A 37 -3.50 -21.98 12.20
CA THR A 37 -2.18 -21.48 12.59
C THR A 37 -1.20 -21.49 11.42
N GLY A 38 -1.35 -22.41 10.47
CA GLY A 38 -0.60 -22.47 9.21
C GLY A 38 -0.94 -21.30 8.29
N ASP A 39 -2.22 -21.01 8.10
CA ASP A 39 -2.66 -19.84 7.31
C ASP A 39 -2.18 -18.54 7.93
N THR A 40 -2.27 -18.41 9.27
CA THR A 40 -1.78 -17.24 9.98
C THR A 40 -0.27 -17.08 9.84
N ALA A 41 0.50 -18.17 10.00
CA ALA A 41 1.94 -18.14 9.81
C ALA A 41 2.32 -17.74 8.37
N TRP A 42 1.61 -18.29 7.38
CA TRP A 42 1.84 -17.96 5.98
C TRP A 42 1.51 -16.49 5.65
N MET A 43 0.41 -15.95 6.21
CA MET A 43 0.04 -14.54 6.06
C MET A 43 1.09 -13.60 6.67
N LEU A 44 1.61 -13.92 7.86
CA LEU A 44 2.67 -13.15 8.51
C LEU A 44 3.98 -13.18 7.70
N MET A 45 4.36 -14.37 7.19
CA MET A 45 5.54 -14.51 6.34
C MET A 45 5.39 -13.74 5.03
N SER A 46 4.24 -13.85 4.37
CA SER A 46 3.93 -13.11 3.15
C SER A 46 4.01 -11.59 3.38
N THR A 47 3.46 -11.11 4.50
CA THR A 47 3.53 -9.69 4.88
C THR A 47 4.97 -9.23 5.12
N ALA A 48 5.80 -10.05 5.77
CA ALA A 48 7.22 -9.75 5.97
C ALA A 48 8.01 -9.67 4.66
N LEU A 49 7.73 -10.58 3.71
CA LEU A 49 8.36 -10.54 2.38
C LEU A 49 7.98 -9.27 1.60
N VAL A 50 6.72 -8.85 1.67
CA VAL A 50 6.27 -7.59 1.06
C VAL A 50 6.92 -6.38 1.74
N LEU A 51 7.05 -6.39 3.07
CA LEU A 51 7.70 -5.31 3.82
C LEU A 51 9.15 -5.09 3.36
N ILE A 52 9.89 -6.17 3.04
CA ILE A 52 11.27 -6.12 2.53
C ILE A 52 11.38 -5.46 1.15
N MET A 53 10.29 -5.38 0.37
CA MET A 53 10.33 -4.69 -0.94
C MET A 53 10.64 -3.20 -0.81
N THR A 54 10.13 -2.53 0.23
CA THR A 54 10.31 -1.08 0.42
C THR A 54 11.77 -0.66 0.67
N PRO A 55 12.56 -1.32 1.55
CA PRO A 55 13.99 -1.09 1.61
C PRO A 55 14.71 -1.60 0.34
N GLY A 56 14.21 -2.63 -0.34
CA GLY A 56 14.70 -3.05 -1.65
C GLY A 56 14.65 -1.92 -2.69
N LEU A 57 13.54 -1.18 -2.74
CA LEU A 57 13.40 0.02 -3.58
C LEU A 57 14.38 1.13 -3.15
N ALA A 58 14.63 1.32 -1.85
CA ALA A 58 15.59 2.30 -1.36
C ALA A 58 17.01 2.03 -1.89
N PHE A 59 17.46 0.77 -1.87
CA PHE A 59 18.74 0.37 -2.46
C PHE A 59 18.74 0.48 -3.99
N PHE A 60 17.66 0.06 -4.64
CA PHE A 60 17.55 0.10 -6.10
C PHE A 60 17.58 1.55 -6.63
N TYR A 61 16.73 2.43 -6.10
CA TYR A 61 16.70 3.85 -6.47
C TYR A 61 17.93 4.60 -5.96
N GLY A 62 18.46 4.24 -4.80
CA GLY A 62 19.75 4.74 -4.30
C GLY A 62 20.91 4.44 -5.25
N GLY A 63 20.93 3.27 -5.88
CA GLY A 63 21.96 2.87 -6.84
C GLY A 63 21.89 3.58 -8.21
N MET A 64 20.72 4.12 -8.59
CA MET A 64 20.52 4.81 -9.87
C MET A 64 20.79 6.32 -9.80
N VAL A 65 20.92 6.89 -8.60
CA VAL A 65 21.21 8.33 -8.43
C VAL A 65 22.71 8.61 -8.31
N ARG A 66 23.10 9.87 -8.56
CA ARG A 66 24.48 10.32 -8.35
C ARG A 66 24.91 10.09 -6.90
N LYS A 67 26.18 9.73 -6.68
CA LYS A 67 26.76 9.45 -5.34
C LYS A 67 26.40 10.50 -4.26
N LYS A 68 26.41 11.79 -4.62
CA LYS A 68 26.05 12.88 -3.69
C LYS A 68 24.59 12.87 -3.21
N ASN A 69 23.70 12.17 -3.91
CA ASN A 69 22.25 12.14 -3.65
C ASN A 69 21.78 10.82 -3.03
N VAL A 70 22.64 9.80 -2.95
CA VAL A 70 22.26 8.43 -2.53
C VAL A 70 21.62 8.43 -1.14
N ILE A 71 22.25 9.09 -0.17
CA ILE A 71 21.74 9.17 1.21
C ILE A 71 20.37 9.85 1.25
N SER A 72 20.18 10.92 0.47
CA SER A 72 18.89 11.63 0.43
C SER A 72 17.78 10.75 -0.16
N THR A 73 18.04 10.05 -1.26
CA THR A 73 17.06 9.15 -1.88
C THR A 73 16.70 7.98 -0.97
N MET A 74 17.70 7.37 -0.31
CA MET A 74 17.44 6.27 0.63
C MET A 74 16.62 6.74 1.83
N LEU A 75 16.95 7.89 2.40
CA LEU A 75 16.22 8.46 3.55
C LEU A 75 14.77 8.79 3.17
N GLN A 76 14.51 9.32 1.97
CA GLN A 76 13.15 9.57 1.48
C GLN A 76 12.32 8.27 1.44
N SER A 77 12.90 7.15 0.99
CA SER A 77 12.20 5.86 1.02
C SER A 77 11.88 5.40 2.45
N PHE A 78 12.81 5.51 3.40
CA PHE A 78 12.54 5.16 4.81
C PHE A 78 11.50 6.07 5.47
N VAL A 79 11.56 7.39 5.21
CA VAL A 79 10.56 8.34 5.71
C VAL A 79 9.19 8.01 5.13
N SER A 80 9.10 7.70 3.83
CA SER A 80 7.84 7.30 3.21
C SER A 80 7.25 6.03 3.85
N MET A 81 8.09 5.05 4.20
CA MET A 81 7.67 3.83 4.89
C MET A 81 7.02 4.14 6.25
N ALA A 82 7.62 5.03 7.04
CA ALA A 82 7.07 5.46 8.32
C ALA A 82 5.74 6.22 8.15
N VAL A 83 5.69 7.18 7.22
CA VAL A 83 4.49 7.98 6.96
C VAL A 83 3.32 7.11 6.46
N ILE A 84 3.58 6.20 5.52
CA ILE A 84 2.56 5.29 4.99
C ILE A 84 2.06 4.33 6.08
N THR A 85 2.95 3.85 6.98
CA THR A 85 2.53 2.99 8.09
C THR A 85 1.55 3.70 9.02
N VAL A 86 1.81 4.97 9.37
CA VAL A 86 0.89 5.78 10.19
C VAL A 86 -0.42 6.05 9.45
N LEU A 87 -0.35 6.47 8.18
CA LEU A 87 -1.52 6.76 7.35
C LEU A 87 -2.41 5.52 7.19
N TRP A 88 -1.80 4.35 7.00
CA TRP A 88 -2.49 3.08 6.91
C TRP A 88 -3.26 2.75 8.18
N GLY A 89 -2.64 2.92 9.35
CA GLY A 89 -3.29 2.66 10.64
C GLY A 89 -4.40 3.65 11.01
N VAL A 90 -4.27 4.92 10.60
CA VAL A 90 -5.25 5.97 10.97
C VAL A 90 -6.47 5.98 10.05
N VAL A 91 -6.30 5.78 8.75
CA VAL A 91 -7.38 5.94 7.77
C VAL A 91 -7.32 4.96 6.61
N GLY A 92 -6.12 4.51 6.21
CA GLY A 92 -5.95 3.66 5.02
C GLY A 92 -6.65 2.31 5.14
N PHE A 93 -6.53 1.64 6.29
CA PHE A 93 -7.17 0.34 6.54
C PHE A 93 -8.70 0.45 6.44
N SER A 94 -9.29 1.44 7.13
CA SER A 94 -10.74 1.64 7.12
C SER A 94 -11.28 2.05 5.77
N LEU A 95 -10.54 2.81 4.96
CA LEU A 95 -10.97 3.17 3.60
C LEU A 95 -10.85 1.99 2.62
N ALA A 96 -9.86 1.12 2.80
CA ALA A 96 -9.61 -0.02 1.92
C ALA A 96 -10.54 -1.21 2.20
N PHE A 97 -10.91 -1.43 3.48
CA PHE A 97 -11.72 -2.57 3.93
C PHE A 97 -13.09 -2.14 4.51
N ARG A 98 -13.58 -0.95 4.12
CA ARG A 98 -14.96 -0.53 4.32
C ARG A 98 -15.90 -1.42 3.51
#